data_AF-A0A4Y8VR77-F1
#
_entry.id   AF-A0A4Y8VR77-F1
#
_cell.length_a   1.000
_cell.length_b   1.000
_cell.length_c   1.000
_cell.angle_alpha   90.00
_cell.angle_beta   90.00
_cell.angle_gamma   90.00
#
_symmetry.space_group_name_H-M   'P 1'
#
loop_
_entity.id
_entity.type
_entity.pdbx_description
1 polymer ?
#
loop_
_entity_poly.entity_id
_entity_poly.type
_entity_poly.pdbx_seq_one_letter_code
_entity_poly.pdbx_strand_id
1 'polypeptide(L)'
;MKETIETIPRIELALIIIGVFVLILGIILGYAMIHEYRIYLDDHYKARYSFRDFIKRERFYIYLFFASIFIFLTNLLYFLE
;
A
#
# COMPACT_ATOMS: atom_id res chain seq x y z
N MET A 1 3.76 -26.41 -19.68
CA MET A 1 3.23 -25.26 -18.88
C MET A 1 3.65 -25.29 -17.41
N LYS A 2 4.08 -26.42 -16.82
CA LYS A 2 4.66 -26.42 -15.46
C LYS A 2 6.09 -25.86 -15.38
N GLU A 3 6.85 -25.96 -16.48
CA GLU A 3 8.29 -25.64 -16.47
C GLU A 3 8.61 -24.14 -16.37
N THR A 4 7.69 -23.25 -16.76
CA THR A 4 7.93 -21.80 -16.74
C THR A 4 7.95 -21.19 -15.35
N ILE A 5 7.40 -21.86 -14.33
CA ILE A 5 7.45 -21.39 -12.94
C ILE A 5 8.72 -21.91 -12.25
N GLU A 6 9.21 -23.08 -12.68
CA GLU A 6 10.42 -23.72 -12.15
C GLU A 6 11.71 -23.05 -12.63
N THR A 7 11.69 -22.39 -13.80
CA THR A 7 12.85 -21.70 -14.36
C THR A 7 13.01 -20.24 -13.93
N ILE A 8 12.03 -19.65 -13.24
CA ILE A 8 12.16 -18.27 -12.76
C ILE A 8 13.11 -18.23 -11.56
N PRO A 9 14.13 -17.36 -11.55
CA PRO A 9 15.00 -17.17 -10.40
C PRO A 9 14.16 -16.88 -9.15
N ARG A 10 14.47 -17.57 -8.04
CA ARG A 10 13.75 -17.43 -6.76
C ARG A 10 13.62 -15.96 -6.29
N ILE A 11 14.60 -15.13 -6.64
CA ILE A 11 14.64 -13.69 -6.39
C ILE A 11 13.57 -12.93 -7.20
N GLU A 12 13.42 -13.24 -8.48
CA GLU A 12 12.40 -12.60 -9.34
C GLU A 12 10.99 -12.94 -8.86
N LEU A 13 10.74 -14.21 -8.48
CA LEU A 13 9.47 -14.61 -7.88
C LEU A 13 9.18 -13.86 -6.57
N ALA A 14 10.18 -13.73 -5.68
CA ALA A 14 10.02 -12.99 -4.42
C ALA A 14 9.70 -11.51 -4.66
N LEU A 15 10.38 -10.86 -5.60
CA LEU A 15 10.13 -9.48 -6.00
C LEU A 15 8.70 -9.28 -6.54
N ILE A 16 8.23 -10.19 -7.39
CA ILE A 16 6.86 -10.15 -7.93
C ILE A 16 5.84 -10.30 -6.81
N ILE A 17 6.04 -11.25 -5.90
CA ILE A 17 5.13 -11.48 -4.77
C ILE A 17 5.07 -10.25 -3.85
N ILE A 18 6.22 -9.69 -3.50
CA ILE A 18 6.30 -8.48 -2.65
C ILE A 18 5.64 -7.30 -3.37
N GLY A 19 5.90 -7.12 -4.66
CA GLY A 19 5.29 -6.06 -5.47
C GLY A 19 3.77 -6.16 -5.51
N VAL A 20 3.22 -7.36 -5.77
CA VAL A 20 1.78 -7.61 -5.77
C VAL A 20 1.19 -7.36 -4.38
N PHE A 21 1.87 -7.79 -3.32
CA PHE A 21 1.40 -7.57 -1.96
C PHE A 21 1.33 -6.07 -1.61
N VAL A 22 2.38 -5.29 -1.92
CA VAL A 22 2.40 -3.84 -1.71
C VAL A 22 1.31 -3.15 -2.52
N LEU A 23 1.06 -3.59 -3.77
CA LEU A 23 -0.02 -3.04 -4.60
C LEU A 23 -1.40 -3.30 -3.99
N ILE A 24 -1.69 -4.54 -3.59
CA ILE A 24 -2.97 -4.88 -2.96
C ILE A 24 -3.16 -4.09 -1.67
N LEU A 25 -2.12 -4.01 -0.83
CA LEU A 25 -2.15 -3.28 0.43
C LEU A 25 -2.37 -1.78 0.19
N GLY A 26 -1.73 -1.20 -0.82
CA GLY A 26 -1.95 0.19 -1.24
C GLY A 26 -3.38 0.46 -1.70
N ILE A 27 -3.98 -0.46 -2.46
CA ILE A 27 -5.39 -0.33 -2.90
C ILE A 27 -6.34 -0.38 -1.69
N ILE A 28 -6.13 -1.33 -0.77
CA ILE A 28 -6.98 -1.49 0.42
C ILE A 28 -6.89 -0.25 1.31
N LEU A 29 -5.67 0.21 1.62
CA LEU A 29 -5.49 1.41 2.43
C LEU A 29 -6.03 2.66 1.73
N GLY A 30 -5.77 2.81 0.42
CA GLY A 30 -6.30 3.92 -0.36
C GLY A 30 -7.83 3.95 -0.38
N TYR A 31 -8.47 2.78 -0.53
CA TYR A 31 -9.92 2.66 -0.45
C TYR A 31 -10.45 3.04 0.94
N ALA A 32 -9.83 2.54 2.01
CA ALA A 32 -10.19 2.87 3.38
C ALA A 32 -10.10 4.39 3.64
N MET A 33 -9.00 5.01 3.22
CA MET A 33 -8.80 6.46 3.34
C MET A 33 -9.89 7.26 2.60
N ILE A 34 -10.21 6.87 1.36
CA ILE A 34 -11.25 7.55 0.57
C ILE A 34 -12.63 7.37 1.21
N HIS A 35 -12.93 6.17 1.71
CA HIS A 35 -14.20 5.86 2.35
C HIS A 35 -14.39 6.67 3.64
N GLU A 36 -13.39 6.68 4.52
CA GLU A 36 -13.43 7.43 5.77
C GLU A 36 -13.50 8.94 5.53
N TYR A 37 -12.75 9.45 4.55
CA TYR A 37 -12.82 10.85 4.18
C TYR A 37 -14.16 11.24 3.53
N ARG A 38 -14.80 10.34 2.78
CA ARG A 38 -16.16 10.59 2.26
C ARG A 38 -17.18 10.71 3.38
N ILE A 39 -17.12 9.85 4.39
CA ILE A 39 -18.00 9.95 5.57
C ILE A 39 -17.79 11.30 6.27
N TYR A 40 -16.52 11.71 6.43
CA TYR A 40 -16.20 13.01 7.02
C TYR A 40 -16.78 14.19 6.24
N LEU A 41 -16.69 14.17 4.91
CA LEU A 41 -17.28 15.21 4.06
C LEU A 41 -18.81 15.22 4.13
N ASP A 42 -19.45 14.06 4.27
CA ASP A 42 -20.90 13.94 4.39
C ASP A 42 -21.40 14.55 5.72
N ASP A 43 -20.70 14.28 6.82
CA ASP A 43 -20.98 14.85 8.14
C ASP A 43 -20.75 16.38 8.19
N HIS A 44 -19.82 16.88 7.36
CA HIS A 44 -19.52 18.30 7.23
C HIS A 44 -19.94 18.86 5.87
N TYR A 45 -21.25 19.01 5.64
CA TYR A 45 -21.87 19.51 4.39
C TYR A 45 -21.25 20.79 3.77
N LYS A 46 -20.57 21.63 4.56
CA LYS A 46 -19.87 22.86 4.10
C LYS A 46 -18.38 22.67 3.77
N ALA A 47 -17.78 21.54 4.13
CA ALA A 47 -16.37 21.28 3.87
C ALA A 47 -16.17 20.92 2.40
N ARG A 48 -15.34 21.70 1.69
CA ARG A 48 -14.91 21.34 0.33
C ARG A 48 -13.78 20.33 0.40
N TYR A 49 -13.74 19.42 -0.58
CA TYR A 49 -12.63 18.51 -0.76
C TYR A 49 -11.30 19.29 -0.80
N SER A 50 -10.42 19.05 0.16
CA SER A 50 -9.06 19.59 0.18
C SER A 50 -8.06 18.45 0.34
N PHE A 51 -7.19 18.26 -0.64
CA PHE A 51 -6.18 17.21 -0.61
C PHE A 51 -5.22 17.34 0.59
N ARG A 52 -4.94 18.58 1.01
CA ARG A 52 -4.13 18.84 2.21
C ARG A 52 -4.85 18.39 3.48
N ASP A 53 -6.17 18.54 3.54
CA ASP A 53 -6.97 18.11 4.68
C ASP A 53 -7.10 16.58 4.72
N PHE A 54 -7.31 15.96 3.55
CA PHE A 54 -7.26 14.52 3.36
C PHE A 54 -5.95 13.91 3.88
N ILE A 55 -4.78 14.38 3.39
CA ILE A 55 -3.49 13.86 3.85
C ILE A 55 -3.25 14.14 5.35
N LYS A 56 -3.79 15.24 5.89
CA LYS A 56 -3.62 15.57 7.31
C LYS A 56 -4.46 14.68 8.22
N ARG A 57 -5.65 14.28 7.79
CA ARG A 57 -6.57 13.41 8.53
C ARG A 57 -6.18 11.95 8.40
N GLU A 58 -5.85 11.51 7.20
CA GLU A 58 -5.51 10.12 6.89
C GLU A 58 -4.03 9.76 7.14
N ARG A 59 -3.34 10.56 7.98
CA ARG A 59 -1.92 10.36 8.31
C ARG A 59 -1.63 8.97 8.83
N PHE A 60 -2.54 8.41 9.62
CA PHE A 60 -2.39 7.07 10.19
C PHE A 60 -2.18 6.02 9.09
N TYR A 61 -3.05 5.99 8.08
CA TYR A 61 -2.95 5.05 6.97
C TYR A 61 -1.70 5.31 6.10
N ILE A 62 -1.31 6.57 5.92
CA ILE A 62 -0.08 6.93 5.21
C ILE A 62 1.15 6.39 5.96
N TYR A 63 1.24 6.62 7.27
CA TYR A 63 2.33 6.08 8.08
C TYR A 63 2.32 4.55 8.12
N LEU A 64 1.15 3.93 8.19
CA LEU A 64 1.00 2.48 8.14
C LEU A 64 1.50 1.90 6.81
N PHE A 65 1.18 2.55 5.69
CA PHE A 65 1.66 2.16 4.36
C PHE A 65 3.19 2.28 4.25
N PHE A 66 3.76 3.41 4.68
CA PHE A 66 5.22 3.60 4.67
C PHE A 66 5.94 2.64 5.60
N ALA A 67 5.43 2.39 6.81
CA ALA A 67 6.00 1.41 7.73
C ALA A 67 5.97 0.00 7.11
N SER A 68 4.86 -0.37 6.45
CA SER A 68 4.74 -1.65 5.75
C SER A 68 5.78 -1.75 4.63
N ILE A 69 5.91 -0.73 3.77
CA ILE A 69 6.93 -0.69 2.72
C ILE A 69 8.33 -0.84 3.31
N PHE A 70 8.64 -0.14 4.39
CA PHE A 70 9.96 -0.20 5.03
C PHE A 70 10.29 -1.61 5.53
N ILE A 71 9.32 -2.29 6.14
CA ILE A 71 9.45 -3.70 6.57
C ILE A 71 9.68 -4.60 5.35
N PHE A 72 8.93 -4.44 4.26
CA PHE A 72 9.15 -5.25 3.06
C PHE A 72 10.51 -4.99 2.40
N LEU A 73 10.97 -3.74 2.38
CA LEU A 73 12.25 -3.36 1.80
C LEU A 73 13.42 -3.97 2.58
N THR A 74 13.36 -3.93 3.92
CA THR A 74 14.37 -4.54 4.79
C THR A 74 14.41 -6.07 4.67
N ASN A 75 13.25 -6.72 4.58
CA ASN A 75 13.17 -8.16 4.32
C ASN A 75 13.72 -8.53 2.93
N LEU A 76 13.49 -7.69 1.92
CA LEU A 76 14.05 -7.91 0.58
C LEU A 76 15.58 -7.81 0.60
N LEU A 77 16.13 -6.82 1.32
CA LEU A 77 17.57 -6.63 1.43
C LEU A 77 18.24 -7.84 2.12
N TYR A 78 17.62 -8.37 3.17
CA TYR A 78 18.05 -9.62 3.81
C TYR A 78 18.01 -10.85 2.88
N PHE A 79 17.15 -10.84 1.86
CA PHE A 79 17.05 -11.94 0.88
C PHE A 79 18.06 -11.81 -0.27
N LEU A 80 18.63 -10.62 -0.45
CA LEU A 80 19.59 -10.30 -1.51
C LEU A 80 21.05 -10.47 -1.06
N GLU A 81 21.30 -10.32 0.24
CA GLU A 81 22.57 -10.58 0.93
C GLU A 81 22.74 -12.05 1.30
#